data_AF-A0A952JSH2-F1
#
_entry.id   AF-A0A952JSH2-F1
#
_cell.length_a   1.000
_cell.length_b   1.000
_cell.length_c   1.000
_cell.angle_alpha   90.00
_cell.angle_beta   90.00
_cell.angle_gamma   90.00
#
_symmetry.space_group_name_H-M   'P 1'
#
loop_
_entity.id
_entity.type
_entity.pdbx_description
1 polymer ?
#
loop_
_entity_poly.entity_id
_entity_poly.type
_entity_poly.pdbx_seq_one_letter_code
_entity_poly.pdbx_strand_id
1 'polypeptide(L)' 'MLVRGILPIIPPRSNHKVPDHPDYRRYKDRNRVERMFGKLKQQRRIATRYDKTLLQFESFLNLAATRLWLKSFVNTA' A
#
# COMPACT_ATOMS: atom_id res chain seq x y z
N MET A 1 -11.58 -12.50 9.39
CA MET A 1 -10.73 -12.68 8.18
C MET A 1 -11.11 -13.95 7.43
N LEU A 2 -11.13 -15.11 8.09
CA LEU A 2 -11.47 -16.40 7.48
C LEU A 2 -12.87 -16.47 6.85
N VAL A 3 -13.88 -15.86 7.49
CA VAL A 3 -15.27 -15.78 6.97
C VAL A 3 -15.37 -15.08 5.60
N ARG A 4 -14.35 -14.31 5.20
CA ARG A 4 -14.29 -13.61 3.90
C ARG A 4 -13.26 -14.24 2.94
N GLY A 5 -12.72 -15.42 3.24
CA GLY A 5 -11.67 -16.06 2.44
C GLY A 5 -10.30 -15.35 2.50
N ILE A 6 -10.12 -14.43 3.45
CA ILE A 6 -8.88 -13.67 3.60
C ILE A 6 -7.94 -14.45 4.53
N LEU A 7 -6.82 -14.92 3.99
CA LEU A 7 -5.78 -15.61 4.76
C LEU A 7 -4.96 -14.62 5.60
N PRO A 8 -4.74 -14.89 6.90
CA PRO A 8 -3.85 -14.07 7.72
C PRO A 8 -2.39 -14.29 7.29
N ILE A 9 -1.80 -13.29 6.64
CA ILE A 9 -0.39 -13.32 6.18
C ILE A 9 0.55 -12.60 7.17
N ILE A 10 0.01 -12.07 8.28
CA ILE A 10 0.79 -11.33 9.28
C ILE A 10 1.59 -12.32 10.15
N PRO A 11 2.93 -12.18 10.24
CA PRO A 11 3.74 -13.02 11.11
C PRO A 11 3.26 -12.95 12.56
N PRO A 12 3.22 -14.08 13.26
CA PRO A 12 2.89 -14.09 14.67
C PRO A 12 3.93 -13.31 15.47
N ARG A 13 3.50 -12.69 16.58
CA ARG A 13 4.43 -12.07 17.53
C ARG A 13 5.25 -13.14 18.24
N SER A 14 6.44 -12.78 18.73
CA SER A 14 7.36 -13.67 19.46
C SER A 14 6.71 -14.39 20.65
N ASN A 15 5.72 -13.78 21.30
CA ASN A 15 5.04 -14.33 22.48
C ASN A 15 3.79 -15.17 22.12
N HIS A 16 3.59 -15.52 20.84
CA HIS A 16 2.44 -16.31 20.42
C HIS A 16 2.67 -17.80 20.71
N LYS A 17 1.82 -18.39 21.55
CA LYS A 17 1.98 -19.78 22.04
C LYS A 17 1.87 -20.85 20.96
N VAL A 18 1.09 -20.60 19.91
CA VAL A 18 0.94 -21.50 18.76
C VAL A 18 1.12 -20.67 17.49
N PRO A 19 2.38 -20.42 17.07
CA PRO A 19 2.63 -19.57 15.92
C PRO A 19 2.33 -20.31 14.62
N ASP A 20 1.18 -20.00 14.01
CA ASP A 20 0.96 -20.30 12.60
C ASP A 20 2.01 -19.55 11.76
N HIS A 21 2.67 -20.26 10.84
CA HIS A 21 3.68 -19.68 9.96
C HIS A 21 3.02 -19.21 8.67
N PRO A 22 2.72 -17.91 8.51
CA PRO A 22 2.18 -17.42 7.25
C PRO A 22 3.23 -17.50 6.15
N ASP A 23 2.77 -17.43 4.90
CA ASP A 23 3.67 -17.29 3.74
C ASP A 23 4.47 -15.98 3.85
N TYR A 24 5.71 -16.09 4.32
CA TYR A 24 6.65 -14.98 4.49
C TYR A 24 7.00 -14.29 3.17
N ARG A 25 6.92 -15.01 2.03
CA ARG A 25 7.17 -14.42 0.71
C ARG A 25 6.05 -13.44 0.38
N ARG A 26 4.80 -13.86 0.56
CA ARG A 26 3.63 -12.97 0.42
C ARG A 26 3.66 -11.80 1.41
N TYR A 27 4.09 -12.04 2.65
CA TYR A 27 4.24 -10.96 3.62
C TYR A 27 5.28 -9.91 3.17
N LYS A 28 6.39 -10.35 2.56
CA LYS A 28 7.44 -9.46 2.04
C LYS A 28 6.94 -8.54 0.92
N ASP A 29 6.03 -9.02 0.08
CA ASP A 29 5.47 -8.20 -1.02
C ASP A 29 4.63 -7.03 -0.53
N ARG A 30 4.14 -7.05 0.73
CA ARG A 30 3.45 -5.92 1.38
C ARG A 30 4.31 -4.65 1.39
N ASN A 31 5.64 -4.79 1.48
CA ASN A 31 6.58 -3.66 1.42
C ASN A 31 6.46 -2.87 0.10
N ARG A 32 6.09 -3.51 -1.02
CA ARG A 32 5.87 -2.80 -2.29
C ARG A 32 4.69 -1.83 -2.19
N VAL A 33 3.61 -2.30 -1.58
CA VAL A 33 2.39 -1.50 -1.33
C VAL A 33 2.66 -0.38 -0.34
N GLU A 34 3.38 -0.67 0.76
CA GLU A 34 3.78 0.35 1.74
C GLU A 34 4.64 1.44 1.12
N ARG A 35 5.64 1.07 0.31
CA ARG A 35 6.48 2.03 -0.43
C ARG A 35 5.67 2.85 -1.42
N MET A 36 4.70 2.26 -2.12
CA MET A 36 3.80 2.99 -3.01
C MET A 36 3.03 4.06 -2.24
N PHE A 37 2.39 3.70 -1.12
CA PHE A 37 1.67 4.67 -0.28
C PHE A 37 2.60 5.73 0.33
N GLY A 38 3.83 5.36 0.70
CA GLY A 38 4.84 6.30 1.15
C GLY A 38 5.16 7.35 0.09
N LYS A 39 5.32 6.94 -1.17
CA LYS A 39 5.54 7.86 -2.31
C LYS A 39 4.33 8.75 -2.58
N LEU A 40 3.11 8.19 -2.54
CA LEU A 40 1.87 8.99 -2.70
C LEU A 40 1.74 10.05 -1.60
N LYS A 41 2.11 9.70 -0.36
CA LYS A 41 2.08 10.62 0.79
C LYS A 41 3.20 11.67 0.80
N GLN A 42 4.18 11.61 -0.11
CA GLN A 42 5.12 12.73 -0.28
C GLN A 42 4.41 14.01 -0.74
N GLN A 43 3.27 13.84 -1.43
CA GLN A 43 2.42 14.96 -1.80
C GLN A 43 1.53 15.34 -0.63
N ARG A 44 1.84 16.48 0.00
CA ARG A 44 1.12 16.97 1.20
C ARG A 44 -0.39 16.99 1.01
N ARG A 45 -0.88 17.45 -0.15
CA ARG A 45 -2.31 17.49 -0.50
C ARG A 45 -3.02 16.15 -0.27
N ILE A 46 -2.39 15.05 -0.70
CA ILE A 46 -2.92 13.70 -0.56
C ILE A 46 -2.77 13.21 0.88
N ALA A 47 -1.60 13.43 1.48
CA ALA A 47 -1.30 12.96 2.84
C ALA A 47 -2.23 13.55 3.90
N THR A 48 -2.57 14.82 3.79
CA THR A 48 -3.44 15.53 4.74
C THR A 48 -4.90 15.60 4.30
N ARG A 49 -5.24 15.05 3.11
CA ARG A 49 -6.58 15.10 2.52
C ARG A 49 -7.17 16.52 2.54
N TYR A 50 -6.52 17.44 1.82
CA TYR A 50 -6.97 18.84 1.76
C TYR A 50 -8.25 19.05 0.95
N ASP A 51 -8.56 18.14 0.02
CA ASP A 51 -9.74 18.24 -0.83
C ASP A 51 -11.03 17.98 -0.04
N LYS A 52 -11.99 18.90 -0.17
CA LYS A 52 -13.29 18.81 0.53
C LYS A 52 -14.17 17.71 -0.04
N THR A 53 -14.14 17.53 -1.36
CA THR A 53 -14.99 16.55 -2.06
C THR A 53 -14.22 15.27 -2.34
N LEU A 54 -14.93 14.14 -2.31
CA LEU A 54 -14.36 12.84 -2.65
C LEU A 54 -13.83 12.81 -4.09
N LEU A 55 -14.59 13.38 -5.03
CA LEU A 55 -14.23 13.42 -6.44
C LEU A 55 -12.90 14.16 -6.68
N GLN A 56 -12.69 15.32 -6.04
CA GLN A 56 -11.44 16.06 -6.17
C GLN A 56 -10.28 15.26 -5.58
N PHE A 57 -10.45 14.71 -4.37
CA PHE A 57 -9.42 13.89 -3.74
C PHE A 57 -9.03 12.70 -4.62
N GLU A 58 -10.02 11.97 -5.14
CA GLU A 58 -9.81 10.81 -6.02
C GLU A 58 -9.11 11.21 -7.32
N SER A 59 -9.51 12.32 -7.94
CA SER A 59 -8.86 12.83 -9.15
C SER A 59 -7.37 13.10 -8.92
N PHE A 60 -7.02 13.78 -7.82
CA PHE A 60 -5.60 14.03 -7.48
C PHE A 60 -4.85 12.77 -7.09
N LEU A 61 -5.51 11.84 -6.40
CA LEU A 61 -4.92 10.54 -6.07
C LEU A 61 -4.60 9.74 -7.34
N ASN A 62 -5.52 9.69 -8.30
CA ASN A 62 -5.33 9.03 -9.58
C ASN A 62 -4.21 9.69 -10.39
N LEU A 63 -4.17 11.02 -10.47
CA LEU A 63 -3.07 11.74 -11.13
C LEU A 63 -1.70 11.43 -10.50
N ALA A 64 -1.63 11.38 -9.17
CA ALA A 64 -0.39 11.04 -8.47
C ALA A 64 0.03 9.58 -8.71
N ALA A 65 -0.92 8.66 -8.73
CA ALA A 65 -0.69 7.26 -9.05
C ALA A 65 -0.19 7.10 -10.49
N THR A 66 -0.84 7.75 -11.47
CA THR A 66 -0.41 7.76 -12.87
C THR A 66 1.00 8.32 -13.02
N ARG A 67 1.33 9.44 -12.37
CA ARG A 67 2.69 10.00 -12.38
C ARG A 67 3.73 9.03 -11.81
N LEU A 68 3.39 8.32 -10.73
CA LEU A 68 4.28 7.32 -10.14
C LEU A 68 4.46 6.11 -11.06
N TRP A 69 3.40 5.69 -11.74
CA TRP A 69 3.40 4.58 -12.68
C TRP A 69 4.17 4.91 -13.97
N LEU A 70 4.02 6.11 -14.53
CA LEU A 70 4.77 6.52 -15.72
C LEU A 70 6.30 6.47 -15.51
N LYS A 71 6.78 6.77 -14.29
CA LYS A 71 8.21 6.65 -13.96
C LYS A 71 8.74 5.21 -14.08
N SER A 72 7.89 4.18 -14.01
CA SER A 72 8.35 2.80 -14.23
C SER A 72 8.42 2.42 -15.72
N PHE A 73 7.84 3.20 -16.63
CA PHE A 73 7.90 2.95 -18.08
C PHE A 73 8.96 3.79 -18.78
N VAL A 74 9.18 5.00 -18.31
CA VAL A 74 10.25 5.85 -18.84
C VAL A 74 11.57 5.25 -18.38
N ASN A 75 12.23 4.58 -19.32
CA ASN A 75 13.49 3.87 -19.16
C ASN A 75 14.53 4.82 -18.53
N THR A 76 14.69 4.73 -17.21
CA THR A 76 15.82 5.34 -16.53
C THR A 76 16.93 4.30 -16.60
N ALA A 77 17.64 4.31 -17.73
CA ALA A 77 18.92 3.60 -17.86
C ALA A 77 19.97 4.25 -16.94
#